data_AF-A0A453BYQ8-F1
#
_entry.id   AF-A0A453BYQ8-F1
#
_cell.length_a   1.000
_cell.length_b   1.000
_cell.length_c   1.000
_cell.angle_alpha   90.00
_cell.angle_beta   90.00
_cell.angle_gamma   90.00
#
_symmetry.space_group_name_H-M   'P 1'
#
loop_
_entity.id
_entity.type
_entity.pdbx_description
1 polymer ?
#
loop_
_entity_poly.entity_id
_entity_poly.type
_entity_poly.pdbx_seq_one_letter_code
_entity_poly.pdbx_strand_id
1 'polypeptide(L)'
;ALVHAMVEILFLCGTGKRAVVAFIGGVIREQKVDAALEGISVESAIDFQKVLRIITFTSRKDAFNMLLANIPLFRSRLGAMLFLISSLLSRGLDCIQADRDDPSQPLVTAPFGHASQEIVNLLLCGEAVPNVFDGKMDLGGGMSLKGIPSDVEVGFLTLLESLNLCKVGQYLKCPKWPIWVVGSESHYTVLFALNPNVQEENELEERESKIRRAFDAQDQSGGGGFIAVEGFQQVLRDTDITFPSDKLDDLCNAGVIVWSEFWQALLQLDKRAGGMKDPTGLMGKKQFTIYHFNGIAKSVLNGSGNTGGSTPIQRPRICKLNVSVPPRWTQDEYLADVVSSSASGSKNDSVLSLAPPVQTACQHAPLVDCIRTRWPRAACSWSGDVPSIV
;
A
#
# COMPACT_ATOMS: atom_id res chain seq x y z
N ALA A 1 4.72 18.61 -12.80
CA ALA A 1 4.36 17.46 -11.96
C ALA A 1 3.68 17.89 -10.66
N LEU A 2 4.39 18.47 -9.67
CA LEU A 2 3.83 18.84 -8.36
C LEU A 2 2.51 19.64 -8.44
N VAL A 3 2.48 20.72 -9.23
CA VAL A 3 1.26 21.55 -9.37
C VAL A 3 0.08 20.76 -9.96
N HIS A 4 0.32 19.86 -10.92
CA HIS A 4 -0.75 19.01 -11.45
C HIS A 4 -1.29 18.07 -10.37
N ALA A 5 -0.41 17.41 -9.60
CA ALA A 5 -0.84 16.54 -8.50
C ALA A 5 -1.65 17.31 -7.45
N MET A 6 -1.22 18.53 -7.10
CA MET A 6 -1.96 19.40 -6.19
C MET A 6 -3.37 19.73 -6.73
N VAL A 7 -3.50 20.07 -8.02
CA VAL A 7 -4.80 20.32 -8.64
C VAL A 7 -5.69 19.08 -8.58
N GLU A 8 -5.17 17.90 -8.96
CA GLU A 8 -5.96 16.67 -8.96
C GLU A 8 -6.44 16.31 -7.54
N ILE A 9 -5.57 16.39 -6.53
CA ILE A 9 -5.95 16.13 -5.12
C ILE A 9 -7.02 17.12 -4.64
N LEU A 10 -6.88 18.42 -4.93
CA LEU A 10 -7.86 19.41 -4.48
C LEU A 10 -9.23 19.21 -5.16
N PHE A 11 -9.24 18.90 -6.46
CA PHE A 11 -10.48 18.56 -7.15
C PHE A 11 -11.06 17.23 -6.68
N LEU A 12 -10.23 16.23 -6.36
CA LEU A 12 -10.66 14.97 -5.76
C LEU A 12 -11.39 15.23 -4.43
N CYS A 13 -10.80 16.03 -3.54
CA CYS A 13 -11.43 16.46 -2.29
C CYS A 13 -12.78 17.16 -2.54
N GLY A 14 -12.86 18.00 -3.57
CA GLY A 14 -14.09 18.70 -3.97
C GLY A 14 -15.00 17.89 -4.90
N THR A 15 -14.92 16.55 -4.92
CA THR A 15 -15.78 15.65 -5.70
C THR A 15 -15.76 15.91 -7.22
N GLY A 16 -14.63 16.38 -7.73
CA GLY A 16 -14.41 16.76 -9.13
C GLY A 16 -15.06 18.08 -9.55
N LYS A 17 -15.78 18.76 -8.65
CA LYS A 17 -16.59 19.96 -8.97
C LYS A 17 -15.89 21.27 -8.63
N ARG A 18 -15.11 21.29 -7.55
CA ARG A 18 -14.46 22.51 -7.05
C ARG A 18 -13.11 22.22 -6.39
N ALA A 19 -12.28 23.24 -6.29
CA ALA A 19 -11.07 23.26 -5.49
C ALA A 19 -10.98 24.59 -4.75
N VAL A 20 -10.53 24.59 -3.51
CA VAL A 20 -10.22 25.79 -2.73
C VAL A 20 -8.71 25.87 -2.57
N VAL A 21 -8.12 27.03 -2.85
CA VAL A 21 -6.69 27.28 -2.66
C VAL A 21 -6.53 28.32 -1.56
N ALA A 22 -5.88 27.92 -0.47
CA ALA A 22 -5.50 28.77 0.63
C ALA A 22 -4.07 29.29 0.45
N PHE A 23 -3.85 30.59 0.71
CA PHE A 23 -2.57 31.26 0.59
C PHE A 23 -2.46 32.41 1.59
N ILE A 24 -1.27 32.97 1.75
CA ILE A 24 -1.04 34.11 2.65
C ILE A 24 -1.17 35.41 1.85
N GLY A 25 -2.08 36.28 2.27
CA GLY A 25 -2.26 37.61 1.67
C GLY A 25 -1.02 38.48 1.86
N GLY A 26 -0.64 39.24 0.83
CA GLY A 26 0.51 40.16 0.89
C GLY A 26 1.88 39.53 0.62
N VAL A 27 1.99 38.19 0.57
CA VAL A 27 3.26 37.48 0.26
C VAL A 27 3.52 37.36 -1.26
N ILE A 28 2.64 37.90 -2.10
CA ILE A 28 2.74 37.80 -3.56
C ILE A 28 3.25 39.12 -4.14
N ARG A 29 4.54 39.14 -4.53
CA ARG A 29 5.09 39.71 -5.79
C ARG A 29 6.60 39.95 -5.82
N GLU A 30 7.38 39.61 -4.80
CA GLU A 30 8.85 39.76 -4.85
C GLU A 30 9.60 38.52 -4.36
N GLN A 31 10.82 38.37 -4.88
CA GLN A 31 11.62 37.13 -4.99
C GLN A 31 12.09 36.50 -3.66
N LYS A 32 11.47 36.82 -2.52
CA LYS A 32 11.87 36.30 -1.19
C LYS A 32 10.65 35.97 -0.32
N VAL A 33 9.99 34.85 -0.65
CA VAL A 33 8.90 34.29 0.18
C VAL A 33 9.35 34.08 1.62
N ASP A 34 10.58 33.57 1.83
CA ASP A 34 11.08 33.30 3.18
C ASP A 34 11.18 34.58 4.03
N ALA A 35 11.69 35.67 3.47
CA ALA A 35 11.75 36.97 4.16
C ALA A 35 10.36 37.53 4.46
N ALA A 36 9.40 37.36 3.54
CA ALA A 36 8.02 37.78 3.76
C ALA A 36 7.34 36.94 4.86
N LEU A 37 7.71 35.67 5.01
CA LEU A 37 7.18 34.78 6.04
C LEU A 37 7.88 34.94 7.40
N GLU A 38 9.10 35.47 7.47
CA GLU A 38 9.78 35.81 8.72
C GLU A 38 9.09 36.95 9.47
N GLY A 39 8.51 37.91 8.74
CA GLY A 39 7.73 39.01 9.33
C GLY A 39 6.35 38.62 9.86
N ILE A 40 5.91 37.36 9.64
CA ILE A 40 4.60 36.87 10.07
C ILE A 40 4.78 36.05 11.35
N SER A 41 4.54 36.68 12.50
CA SER A 41 4.40 35.95 13.76
C SER A 41 3.02 35.29 13.82
N VAL A 42 3.02 33.95 13.93
CA VAL A 42 1.80 33.14 14.08
C VAL A 42 1.88 32.45 15.44
N GLU A 43 1.42 33.15 16.46
CA GLU A 43 1.39 32.63 17.84
C GLU A 43 0.06 31.94 18.16
N SER A 44 -0.99 32.22 17.37
CA SER A 44 -2.31 31.64 17.52
C SER A 44 -3.00 31.36 16.17
N ALA A 45 -4.03 30.52 16.20
CA ALA A 45 -4.88 30.28 15.03
C ALA A 45 -5.57 31.56 14.53
N ILE A 46 -5.89 32.49 15.44
CA ILE A 46 -6.52 33.78 15.13
C ILE A 46 -5.56 34.65 14.29
N ASP A 47 -4.27 34.66 14.64
CA ASP A 47 -3.28 35.43 13.89
C ASP A 47 -3.07 34.84 12.50
N PHE A 48 -3.08 33.52 12.40
CA PHE A 48 -3.05 32.84 11.10
C PHE A 48 -4.26 33.20 10.24
N GLN A 49 -5.46 33.21 10.82
CA GLN A 49 -6.69 33.54 10.11
C GLN A 49 -6.69 34.96 9.53
N LYS A 50 -6.08 35.93 10.22
CA LYS A 50 -5.99 37.33 9.74
C LYS A 50 -5.24 37.45 8.42
N VAL A 51 -4.22 36.62 8.20
CA VAL A 51 -3.36 36.65 7.01
C VAL A 51 -3.78 35.64 5.93
N LEU A 52 -4.54 34.61 6.29
CA LEU A 52 -5.03 33.60 5.38
C LEU A 52 -6.04 34.18 4.38
N ARG A 53 -5.88 33.84 3.11
CA ARG A 53 -6.81 34.15 2.01
C ARG A 53 -7.16 32.87 1.28
N ILE A 54 -8.37 32.81 0.75
CA ILE A 54 -8.89 31.65 0.04
C ILE A 54 -9.53 32.07 -1.28
N ILE A 55 -9.36 31.26 -2.31
CA ILE A 55 -10.07 31.40 -3.59
C ILE A 55 -10.62 30.04 -3.98
N THR A 56 -11.88 30.01 -4.44
CA THR A 56 -12.55 28.80 -4.93
C THR A 56 -12.52 28.78 -6.45
N PHE A 57 -12.20 27.63 -7.02
CA PHE A 57 -12.13 27.38 -8.45
C PHE A 57 -13.06 26.23 -8.84
N THR A 58 -13.72 26.37 -9.98
CA THR A 58 -14.44 25.28 -10.66
C THR A 58 -13.68 24.80 -11.92
N SER A 59 -12.67 25.55 -12.35
CA SER A 59 -11.82 25.27 -13.50
C SER A 59 -10.46 24.76 -13.05
N ARG A 60 -10.08 23.54 -13.49
CA ARG A 60 -8.75 22.97 -13.24
C ARG A 60 -7.62 23.86 -13.77
N LYS A 61 -7.83 24.49 -14.93
CA LYS A 61 -6.85 25.37 -15.58
C LYS A 61 -6.56 26.61 -14.71
N ASP A 62 -7.58 27.21 -14.13
CA ASP A 62 -7.42 28.43 -13.33
C ASP A 62 -6.81 28.12 -11.96
N ALA A 63 -7.22 27.01 -11.34
CA ALA A 63 -6.57 26.48 -10.14
C ALA A 63 -5.09 26.18 -10.38
N PHE A 64 -4.76 25.56 -11.53
CA PHE A 64 -3.38 25.29 -11.93
C PHE A 64 -2.56 26.57 -12.05
N ASN A 65 -3.08 27.58 -12.76
CA ASN A 65 -2.39 28.86 -12.92
C ASN A 65 -2.16 29.56 -11.58
N MET A 66 -3.14 29.54 -10.67
CA MET A 66 -3.02 30.11 -9.33
C MET A 66 -1.95 29.40 -8.49
N LEU A 67 -1.98 28.06 -8.46
CA LEU A 67 -1.00 27.26 -7.72
C LEU A 67 0.40 27.40 -8.31
N LEU A 68 0.53 27.44 -9.64
CA LEU A 68 1.81 27.65 -10.31
C LEU A 68 2.41 29.02 -9.97
N ALA A 69 1.59 30.08 -10.00
CA ALA A 69 2.03 31.42 -9.62
C ALA A 69 2.46 31.50 -8.14
N ASN A 70 1.88 30.67 -7.27
CA ASN A 70 2.16 30.64 -5.83
C ASN A 70 3.03 29.46 -5.40
N ILE A 71 3.65 28.72 -6.33
CA ILE A 71 4.43 27.53 -5.99
C ILE A 71 5.58 27.79 -5.00
N PRO A 72 6.25 28.97 -4.97
CA PRO A 72 7.25 29.25 -3.95
C PRO A 72 6.67 29.26 -2.52
N LEU A 73 5.41 29.70 -2.35
CA LEU A 73 4.72 29.67 -1.06
C LEU A 73 4.42 28.24 -0.62
N PHE A 74 3.97 27.37 -1.54
CA PHE A 74 3.73 25.96 -1.23
C PHE A 74 5.00 25.12 -1.02
N ARG A 75 6.16 25.65 -1.40
CA ARG A 75 7.49 25.07 -1.09
C ARG A 75 8.12 25.62 0.19
N SER A 76 7.49 26.61 0.82
CA SER A 76 7.95 27.21 2.06
C SER A 76 7.59 26.36 3.29
N ARG A 77 8.02 26.80 4.48
CA ARG A 77 7.68 26.20 5.79
C ARG A 77 6.17 26.08 6.05
N LEU A 78 5.33 26.89 5.41
CA LEU A 78 3.87 26.85 5.58
C LEU A 78 3.16 26.02 4.51
N GLY A 79 3.88 25.51 3.51
CA GLY A 79 3.30 24.91 2.31
C GLY A 79 2.40 23.71 2.57
N ALA A 80 2.85 22.78 3.43
CA ALA A 80 2.06 21.60 3.81
C ALA A 80 0.77 21.99 4.54
N MET A 81 0.84 22.96 5.45
CA MET A 81 -0.33 23.45 6.18
C MET A 81 -1.32 24.18 5.26
N LEU A 82 -0.83 25.04 4.37
CA LEU A 82 -1.67 25.72 3.37
C LEU A 82 -2.36 24.72 2.44
N PHE A 83 -1.64 23.67 2.03
CA PHE A 83 -2.21 22.61 1.21
C PHE A 83 -3.25 21.79 1.97
N LEU A 84 -3.01 21.44 3.24
CA LEU A 84 -4.00 20.77 4.09
C LEU A 84 -5.28 21.60 4.24
N ILE A 85 -5.16 22.89 4.54
CA ILE A 85 -6.31 23.80 4.63
C ILE A 85 -7.05 23.86 3.30
N SER A 86 -6.32 23.92 2.18
CA SER A 86 -6.89 23.88 0.83
C SER A 86 -7.72 22.61 0.61
N SER A 87 -7.20 21.44 0.99
CA SER A 87 -7.90 20.14 0.87
C SER A 87 -9.15 20.08 1.74
N LEU A 88 -9.05 20.48 3.02
CA LEU A 88 -10.17 20.51 3.96
C LEU A 88 -11.31 21.41 3.46
N LEU A 89 -10.98 22.61 2.97
CA LEU A 89 -11.97 23.54 2.42
C LEU A 89 -12.53 23.08 1.07
N SER A 90 -11.75 22.36 0.27
CA SER A 90 -12.20 21.75 -0.99
C SER A 90 -13.25 20.68 -0.75
N ARG A 91 -13.06 19.83 0.27
CA ARG A 91 -14.09 18.87 0.74
C ARG A 91 -15.27 19.59 1.38
N GLY A 92 -15.00 20.59 2.21
CA GLY A 92 -15.98 21.32 3.00
C GLY A 92 -16.08 20.75 4.42
N LEU A 93 -16.09 21.62 5.43
CA LEU A 93 -15.94 21.21 6.83
C LEU A 93 -17.09 20.32 7.31
N ASP A 94 -18.33 20.58 6.89
CA ASP A 94 -19.48 19.73 7.23
C ASP A 94 -19.33 18.33 6.65
N CYS A 95 -18.84 18.23 5.40
CA CYS A 95 -18.52 16.94 4.78
C CYS A 95 -17.38 16.24 5.51
N ILE A 96 -16.34 16.96 5.93
CA ILE A 96 -15.26 16.39 6.76
C ILE A 96 -15.83 15.80 8.05
N GLN A 97 -16.74 16.49 8.74
CA GLN A 97 -17.36 15.92 9.95
C GLN A 97 -18.24 14.71 9.64
N ALA A 98 -18.95 14.72 8.51
CA ALA A 98 -19.78 13.61 8.08
C ALA A 98 -18.98 12.39 7.61
N ASP A 99 -17.75 12.56 7.13
CA ASP A 99 -16.87 11.46 6.70
C ASP A 99 -16.36 10.63 7.88
N ARG A 100 -16.29 11.23 9.06
CA ARG A 100 -15.66 10.64 10.25
C ARG A 100 -16.60 9.72 11.01
N ASP A 101 -16.00 8.77 11.72
CA ASP A 101 -16.73 7.92 12.68
C ASP A 101 -16.80 8.61 14.07
N ASP A 102 -15.72 9.28 14.50
CA ASP A 102 -15.68 10.14 15.69
C ASP A 102 -15.21 11.56 15.35
N PRO A 103 -16.14 12.53 15.17
CA PRO A 103 -15.78 13.91 14.84
C PRO A 103 -15.13 14.69 16.01
N SER A 104 -15.15 14.15 17.23
CA SER A 104 -14.59 14.83 18.41
C SER A 104 -13.06 14.81 18.45
N GLN A 105 -12.42 13.84 17.79
CA GLN A 105 -10.96 13.74 17.77
C GLN A 105 -10.33 14.85 16.91
N PRO A 106 -9.12 15.35 17.25
CA PRO A 106 -8.41 16.28 16.41
C PRO A 106 -7.83 15.59 15.16
N LEU A 107 -7.85 16.27 14.02
CA LEU A 107 -7.22 15.79 12.77
C LEU A 107 -5.68 15.85 12.80
N VAL A 108 -5.12 16.77 13.59
CA VAL A 108 -3.67 16.88 13.83
C VAL A 108 -3.44 16.68 15.31
N THR A 109 -2.70 15.64 15.68
CA THR A 109 -2.53 15.25 17.08
C THR A 109 -1.36 15.97 17.74
N ALA A 110 -1.60 16.48 18.94
CA ALA A 110 -0.58 17.07 19.80
C ALA A 110 0.23 15.97 20.52
N PRO A 111 1.48 16.25 20.97
CA PRO A 111 2.21 17.50 20.81
C PRO A 111 3.03 17.57 19.52
N PHE A 112 3.19 16.46 18.80
CA PHE A 112 4.16 16.33 17.70
C PHE A 112 3.61 16.73 16.33
N GLY A 113 2.31 17.00 16.22
CA GLY A 113 1.68 17.44 14.98
C GLY A 113 1.50 16.31 13.95
N HIS A 114 1.26 15.08 14.42
CA HIS A 114 1.03 13.96 13.49
C HIS A 114 -0.33 14.11 12.80
N ALA A 115 -0.35 13.85 11.50
CA ALA A 115 -1.59 13.77 10.74
C ALA A 115 -2.37 12.52 11.18
N SER A 116 -3.68 12.67 11.38
CA SER A 116 -4.56 11.53 11.57
C SER A 116 -4.76 10.76 10.26
N GLN A 117 -5.28 9.53 10.34
CA GLN A 117 -5.55 8.73 9.16
C GLN A 117 -6.59 9.38 8.25
N GLU A 118 -7.54 10.16 8.80
CA GLU A 118 -8.51 10.93 8.02
C GLU A 118 -7.83 11.96 7.10
N ILE A 119 -6.77 12.63 7.56
CA ILE A 119 -6.01 13.56 6.70
C ILE A 119 -5.35 12.78 5.56
N VAL A 120 -4.74 11.64 5.87
CA VAL A 120 -4.05 10.83 4.86
C VAL A 120 -5.07 10.35 3.81
N ASN A 121 -6.19 9.81 4.26
CA ASN A 121 -7.25 9.33 3.37
C ASN A 121 -7.89 10.46 2.56
N LEU A 122 -8.09 11.65 3.15
CA LEU A 122 -8.55 12.82 2.40
C LEU A 122 -7.64 13.13 1.20
N LEU A 123 -6.32 13.02 1.38
CA LEU A 123 -5.37 13.27 0.30
C LEU A 123 -5.28 12.12 -0.72
N LEU A 124 -5.61 10.89 -0.33
CA LEU A 124 -5.54 9.70 -1.19
C LEU A 124 -6.83 9.46 -1.99
N CYS A 125 -8.00 9.63 -1.37
CA CYS A 125 -9.30 9.31 -1.98
C CYS A 125 -10.30 10.49 -1.99
N GLY A 126 -9.97 11.64 -1.38
CA GLY A 126 -10.84 12.81 -1.33
C GLY A 126 -11.87 12.81 -0.20
N GLU A 127 -11.91 11.78 0.63
CA GLU A 127 -12.82 11.66 1.78
C GLU A 127 -12.04 11.44 3.08
N ALA A 128 -12.45 12.12 4.15
CA ALA A 128 -11.79 12.06 5.45
C ALA A 128 -12.24 10.85 6.29
N VAL A 129 -12.36 9.68 5.65
CA VAL A 129 -12.72 8.43 6.30
C VAL A 129 -11.58 7.94 7.19
N PRO A 130 -11.84 7.38 8.39
CA PRO A 130 -10.78 7.06 9.35
C PRO A 130 -10.11 5.71 9.11
N ASN A 131 -10.75 4.78 8.38
CA ASN A 131 -10.25 3.43 8.23
C ASN A 131 -9.61 3.17 6.85
N VAL A 132 -8.75 2.16 6.80
CA VAL A 132 -7.99 1.76 5.59
C VAL A 132 -8.52 0.48 4.93
N PHE A 133 -9.63 -0.09 5.40
CA PHE A 133 -10.33 -1.19 4.73
C PHE A 133 -11.25 -0.66 3.62
N ASP A 134 -11.73 -1.54 2.73
CA ASP A 134 -12.62 -1.16 1.62
C ASP A 134 -14.07 -0.98 2.09
N GLY A 135 -14.74 0.05 1.56
CA GLY A 135 -16.16 0.30 1.71
C GLY A 135 -16.57 0.61 3.14
N LYS A 136 -17.56 -0.11 3.66
CA LYS A 136 -18.09 0.05 5.01
C LYS A 136 -18.09 -1.30 5.72
N MET A 137 -17.81 -1.28 7.01
CA MET A 137 -17.90 -2.46 7.86
C MET A 137 -19.11 -2.31 8.78
N ASP A 138 -20.13 -3.15 8.60
CA ASP A 138 -21.29 -3.22 9.49
C ASP A 138 -20.92 -4.05 10.73
N LEU A 139 -21.08 -3.46 11.91
CA LEU A 139 -20.83 -4.10 13.21
C LEU A 139 -22.11 -4.64 13.84
N GLY A 140 -23.27 -4.49 13.17
CA GLY A 140 -24.58 -4.78 13.71
C GLY A 140 -25.11 -3.65 14.61
N GLY A 141 -26.40 -3.74 14.95
CA GLY A 141 -27.04 -2.75 15.84
C GLY A 141 -27.10 -1.33 15.27
N GLY A 142 -27.00 -1.16 13.94
CA GLY A 142 -26.98 0.14 13.27
C GLY A 142 -25.63 0.87 13.33
N MET A 143 -24.57 0.21 13.82
CA MET A 143 -23.22 0.76 13.85
C MET A 143 -22.44 0.30 12.61
N SER A 144 -21.87 1.25 11.88
CA SER A 144 -21.03 0.97 10.72
C SER A 144 -19.78 1.85 10.74
N LEU A 145 -18.61 1.25 10.50
CA LEU A 145 -17.35 1.95 10.33
C LEU A 145 -17.13 2.31 8.85
N LYS A 146 -16.59 3.51 8.59
CA LYS A 146 -16.34 4.00 7.23
C LYS A 146 -14.90 3.75 6.81
N GLY A 147 -14.72 3.05 5.70
CA GLY A 147 -13.45 2.82 5.04
C GLY A 147 -13.37 3.53 3.69
N ILE A 148 -12.44 3.08 2.86
CA ILE A 148 -12.11 3.68 1.57
C ILE A 148 -13.23 3.42 0.57
N PRO A 149 -13.80 4.45 -0.08
CA PRO A 149 -15.03 4.29 -0.85
C PRO A 149 -14.82 3.59 -2.21
N SER A 150 -13.64 3.73 -2.81
CA SER A 150 -13.34 3.27 -4.17
C SER A 150 -11.82 3.20 -4.41
N ASP A 151 -11.42 2.65 -5.56
CA ASP A 151 -10.04 2.65 -6.04
C ASP A 151 -9.40 4.04 -6.03
N VAL A 152 -8.10 4.08 -5.74
CA VAL A 152 -7.31 5.32 -5.64
C VAL A 152 -6.20 5.40 -6.70
N GLU A 153 -5.74 6.62 -6.99
CA GLU A 153 -4.61 6.80 -7.92
C GLU A 153 -3.25 6.43 -7.30
N VAL A 154 -3.09 6.73 -6.00
CA VAL A 154 -1.90 6.43 -5.19
C VAL A 154 -2.36 5.63 -4.00
N GLY A 155 -1.71 4.50 -3.76
CA GLY A 155 -2.08 3.55 -2.73
C GLY A 155 -1.52 3.90 -1.36
N PHE A 156 -1.82 3.04 -0.40
CA PHE A 156 -1.31 3.13 0.96
C PHE A 156 -0.95 1.75 1.49
N LEU A 157 0.20 1.65 2.15
CA LEU A 157 0.63 0.48 2.91
C LEU A 157 1.07 0.96 4.29
N THR A 158 0.94 0.12 5.30
CA THR A 158 1.36 0.48 6.66
C THR A 158 2.01 -0.69 7.36
N LEU A 159 3.04 -0.39 8.17
CA LEU A 159 3.68 -1.37 9.03
C LEU A 159 2.67 -1.99 10.02
N LEU A 160 1.66 -1.21 10.44
CA LEU A 160 0.62 -1.65 11.36
C LEU A 160 -0.15 -2.88 10.85
N GLU A 161 -0.31 -3.02 9.53
CA GLU A 161 -0.95 -4.20 8.95
C GLU A 161 -0.09 -5.46 9.13
N SER A 162 1.22 -5.35 8.94
CA SER A 162 2.15 -6.48 9.19
C SER A 162 2.18 -6.92 10.65
N LEU A 163 1.83 -6.00 11.57
CA LEU A 163 1.67 -6.25 13.00
C LEU A 163 0.27 -6.74 13.38
N ASN A 164 -0.62 -6.98 12.40
CA ASN A 164 -2.01 -7.36 12.57
C ASN A 164 -2.85 -6.35 13.39
N LEU A 165 -2.46 -5.07 13.40
CA LEU A 165 -3.18 -4.00 14.11
C LEU A 165 -4.29 -3.37 13.26
N CYS A 166 -4.21 -3.52 11.93
CA CYS A 166 -5.28 -3.16 11.01
C CYS A 166 -5.23 -4.05 9.75
N LYS A 167 -6.26 -3.95 8.90
CA LYS A 167 -6.32 -4.60 7.60
C LYS A 167 -6.49 -3.55 6.52
N VAL A 168 -5.52 -3.45 5.61
CA VAL A 168 -5.60 -2.51 4.48
C VAL A 168 -6.38 -3.19 3.35
N GLY A 169 -7.35 -2.46 2.82
CA GLY A 169 -8.22 -2.89 1.72
C GLY A 169 -7.54 -2.92 0.36
N GLN A 170 -8.18 -3.57 -0.60
CA GLN A 170 -7.71 -3.68 -1.97
C GLN A 170 -7.65 -2.33 -2.69
N TYR A 171 -8.57 -1.41 -2.39
CA TYR A 171 -8.57 -0.10 -3.02
C TYR A 171 -7.26 0.64 -2.78
N LEU A 172 -6.67 0.52 -1.59
CA LEU A 172 -5.37 1.12 -1.26
C LEU A 172 -4.16 0.26 -1.65
N LYS A 173 -4.32 -1.07 -1.68
CA LYS A 173 -3.24 -2.01 -2.06
C LYS A 173 -3.00 -2.07 -3.56
N CYS A 174 -4.04 -1.88 -4.37
CA CYS A 174 -4.01 -2.00 -5.81
C CYS A 174 -4.35 -0.67 -6.49
N PRO A 175 -3.59 0.41 -6.23
CA PRO A 175 -3.83 1.70 -6.85
C PRO A 175 -3.65 1.68 -8.36
N LYS A 176 -4.24 2.66 -9.05
CA LYS A 176 -4.09 2.83 -10.50
C LYS A 176 -2.62 2.95 -10.93
N TRP A 177 -1.83 3.73 -10.20
CA TRP A 177 -0.39 3.86 -10.43
C TRP A 177 0.35 3.07 -9.36
N PRO A 178 1.46 2.37 -9.71
CA PRO A 178 2.24 1.60 -8.75
C PRO A 178 3.06 2.53 -7.84
N ILE A 179 2.38 3.33 -7.04
CA ILE A 179 2.89 4.32 -6.11
C ILE A 179 2.08 4.16 -4.83
N TRP A 180 2.77 4.00 -3.71
CA TRP A 180 2.18 3.84 -2.39
C TRP A 180 2.83 4.80 -1.42
N VAL A 181 2.01 5.48 -0.62
CA VAL A 181 2.47 6.06 0.64
C VAL A 181 2.64 4.91 1.63
N VAL A 182 3.80 4.82 2.27
CA VAL A 182 4.10 3.80 3.28
C VAL A 182 4.19 4.47 4.65
N GLY A 183 3.23 4.16 5.53
CA GLY A 183 3.19 4.65 6.90
C GLY A 183 3.90 3.72 7.89
N SER A 184 4.71 4.30 8.76
CA SER A 184 5.12 3.69 10.03
C SER A 184 4.41 4.38 11.20
N GLU A 185 4.85 4.13 12.43
CA GLU A 185 4.28 4.78 13.63
C GLU A 185 4.44 6.30 13.64
N SER A 186 5.51 6.82 13.03
CA SER A 186 5.86 8.25 13.14
C SER A 186 6.26 8.93 11.84
N HIS A 187 6.40 8.17 10.75
CA HIS A 187 6.95 8.69 9.49
C HIS A 187 6.24 8.11 8.27
N TYR A 188 6.13 8.93 7.22
CA TYR A 188 5.59 8.51 5.93
C TYR A 188 6.70 8.55 4.88
N THR A 189 6.74 7.50 4.06
CA THR A 189 7.68 7.34 2.96
C THR A 189 6.94 7.01 1.68
N VAL A 190 7.63 6.96 0.54
CA VAL A 190 7.01 6.62 -0.75
C VAL A 190 7.66 5.38 -1.32
N LEU A 191 6.84 4.42 -1.74
CA LEU A 191 7.24 3.25 -2.49
C LEU A 191 6.65 3.35 -3.90
N PHE A 192 7.42 3.05 -4.93
CA PHE A 192 6.89 3.09 -6.30
C PHE A 192 7.61 2.12 -7.25
N ALA A 193 6.95 1.72 -8.33
CA ALA A 193 7.56 1.03 -9.45
C ALA A 193 7.46 1.89 -10.73
N LEU A 194 8.35 1.63 -11.69
CA LEU A 194 8.31 2.30 -12.98
C LEU A 194 7.40 1.58 -13.99
N ASN A 195 7.17 0.28 -13.78
CA ASN A 195 6.31 -0.55 -14.61
C ASN A 195 4.98 -0.82 -13.88
N PRO A 196 3.83 -0.37 -14.41
CA PRO A 196 2.51 -0.68 -13.84
C PRO A 196 2.22 -2.18 -13.70
N ASN A 197 2.81 -3.01 -14.56
CA ASN A 197 2.57 -4.45 -14.60
C ASN A 197 3.01 -5.20 -13.32
N VAL A 198 3.74 -4.55 -12.40
CA VAL A 198 4.02 -5.14 -11.07
C VAL A 198 2.75 -5.44 -10.26
N GLN A 199 1.64 -4.78 -10.62
CA GLN A 199 0.35 -4.95 -9.99
C GLN A 199 -0.54 -5.99 -10.68
N GLU A 200 -0.24 -6.35 -11.93
CA GLU A 200 -1.03 -7.31 -12.71
C GLU A 200 -1.03 -8.66 -12.01
N GLU A 201 -2.22 -9.25 -11.88
CA GLU A 201 -2.33 -10.66 -11.54
C GLU A 201 -1.97 -11.49 -12.77
N ASN A 202 -1.24 -12.57 -12.57
CA ASN A 202 -1.01 -13.52 -13.64
C ASN A 202 -2.22 -14.46 -13.78
N GLU A 203 -2.35 -15.14 -14.92
CA GLU A 203 -3.45 -16.07 -15.21
C GLU A 203 -3.70 -17.09 -14.09
N LEU A 204 -2.66 -17.50 -13.35
CA LEU A 204 -2.78 -18.48 -12.27
C LEU A 204 -3.33 -17.85 -10.99
N GLU A 205 -2.95 -16.61 -10.65
CA GLU A 205 -3.56 -15.87 -9.53
C GLU A 205 -5.03 -15.55 -9.79
N GLU A 206 -5.39 -15.20 -11.03
CA GLU A 206 -6.79 -15.01 -11.42
C GLU A 206 -7.57 -16.33 -11.33
N ARG A 207 -6.97 -17.43 -11.82
CA ARG A 207 -7.56 -18.77 -11.74
C ARG A 207 -7.73 -19.24 -10.30
N GLU A 208 -6.72 -19.04 -9.44
CA GLU A 208 -6.78 -19.30 -8.00
C GLU A 208 -7.95 -18.55 -7.38
N SER A 209 -8.03 -17.24 -7.62
CA SER A 209 -9.09 -16.38 -7.08
C SER A 209 -10.48 -16.84 -7.53
N LYS A 210 -10.62 -17.26 -8.79
CA LYS A 210 -11.87 -17.82 -9.31
C LYS A 210 -12.25 -19.12 -8.58
N ILE A 211 -11.31 -20.03 -8.41
CA ILE A 211 -11.55 -21.33 -7.75
C ILE A 211 -11.84 -21.13 -6.26
N ARG A 212 -11.07 -20.26 -5.59
CA ARG A 212 -11.27 -19.91 -4.19
C ARG A 212 -12.65 -19.32 -3.96
N ARG A 213 -13.09 -18.39 -4.82
CA ARG A 213 -14.43 -17.80 -4.74
C ARG A 213 -15.53 -18.84 -4.94
N ALA A 214 -15.36 -19.77 -5.88
CA ALA A 214 -16.32 -20.86 -6.09
C ALA A 214 -16.37 -21.79 -4.86
N PHE A 215 -15.22 -22.08 -4.26
CA PHE A 215 -15.12 -22.87 -3.03
C PHE A 215 -15.79 -22.17 -1.84
N ASP A 216 -15.45 -20.90 -1.58
CA ASP A 216 -16.01 -20.11 -0.49
C ASP A 216 -17.53 -19.91 -0.64
N ALA A 217 -18.06 -19.86 -1.87
CA ALA A 217 -19.50 -19.79 -2.12
C ALA A 217 -20.25 -21.07 -1.69
N GLN A 218 -19.55 -22.20 -1.56
CA GLN A 218 -20.08 -23.46 -1.05
C GLN A 218 -19.75 -23.67 0.44
N ASP A 219 -18.94 -22.78 1.05
CA ASP A 219 -18.56 -22.86 2.46
C ASP A 219 -19.67 -22.32 3.36
N GLN A 220 -20.47 -23.24 3.91
CA GLN A 220 -21.52 -22.94 4.88
C GLN A 220 -21.00 -22.78 6.32
N SER A 221 -19.71 -23.03 6.57
CA SER A 221 -19.11 -22.99 7.91
C SER A 221 -18.74 -21.57 8.37
N GLY A 222 -18.91 -20.56 7.50
CA GLY A 222 -18.56 -19.17 7.81
C GLY A 222 -17.05 -18.88 7.68
N GLY A 223 -16.34 -19.62 6.81
CA GLY A 223 -14.92 -19.43 6.53
C GLY A 223 -13.97 -20.45 7.18
N GLY A 224 -14.50 -21.60 7.62
CA GLY A 224 -13.71 -22.72 8.15
C GLY A 224 -12.82 -23.40 7.11
N GLY A 225 -13.01 -23.10 5.81
CA GLY A 225 -12.11 -23.56 4.75
C GLY A 225 -12.34 -25.00 4.31
N PHE A 226 -13.56 -25.51 4.51
CA PHE A 226 -14.00 -26.83 4.05
C PHE A 226 -15.43 -26.81 3.52
N ILE A 227 -15.75 -27.73 2.60
CA ILE A 227 -17.07 -27.86 1.97
C ILE A 227 -17.52 -29.33 1.92
N ALA A 228 -18.82 -29.57 1.78
CA ALA A 228 -19.37 -30.91 1.56
C ALA A 228 -19.08 -31.41 0.13
N VAL A 229 -19.15 -32.73 -0.07
CA VAL A 229 -18.88 -33.38 -1.37
C VAL A 229 -19.83 -32.85 -2.45
N GLU A 230 -21.08 -32.56 -2.12
CA GLU A 230 -22.07 -32.00 -3.06
C GLU A 230 -21.66 -30.60 -3.53
N GLY A 231 -21.18 -29.76 -2.61
CA GLY A 231 -20.66 -28.44 -2.91
C GLY A 231 -19.40 -28.53 -3.79
N PHE A 232 -18.53 -29.50 -3.52
CA PHE A 232 -17.33 -29.70 -4.31
C PHE A 232 -17.61 -30.04 -5.78
N GLN A 233 -18.62 -30.87 -6.05
CA GLN A 233 -19.06 -31.15 -7.43
C GLN A 233 -19.53 -29.88 -8.16
N GLN A 234 -20.14 -28.93 -7.44
CA GLN A 234 -20.52 -27.63 -8.00
C GLN A 234 -19.27 -26.77 -8.30
N VAL A 235 -18.29 -26.74 -7.40
CA VAL A 235 -17.01 -26.05 -7.63
C VAL A 235 -16.33 -26.56 -8.90
N LEU A 236 -16.22 -27.87 -9.09
CA LEU A 236 -15.58 -28.47 -10.26
C LEU A 236 -16.28 -28.06 -11.57
N ARG A 237 -17.62 -28.01 -11.59
CA ARG A 237 -18.39 -27.54 -12.75
C ARG A 237 -18.18 -26.05 -13.02
N ASP A 238 -18.28 -25.20 -12.00
CA ASP A 238 -18.19 -23.75 -12.16
C ASP A 238 -16.79 -23.28 -12.56
N THR A 239 -15.79 -24.11 -12.25
CA THR A 239 -14.38 -23.82 -12.52
C THR A 239 -13.83 -24.58 -13.73
N ASP A 240 -14.61 -25.47 -14.36
CA ASP A 240 -14.17 -26.30 -15.48
C ASP A 240 -12.93 -27.13 -15.12
N ILE A 241 -13.06 -27.93 -14.05
CA ILE A 241 -12.00 -28.80 -13.51
C ILE A 241 -12.48 -30.24 -13.58
N THR A 242 -11.65 -31.11 -14.15
CA THR A 242 -11.95 -32.54 -14.28
C THR A 242 -10.84 -33.36 -13.63
N PHE A 243 -11.14 -34.03 -12.51
CA PHE A 243 -10.19 -34.97 -11.90
C PHE A 243 -10.33 -36.37 -12.49
N PRO A 244 -9.22 -37.13 -12.57
CA PRO A 244 -9.25 -38.59 -12.67
C PRO A 244 -10.06 -39.21 -11.52
N SER A 245 -10.75 -40.33 -11.77
CA SER A 245 -11.66 -40.95 -10.80
C SER A 245 -10.97 -41.34 -9.49
N ASP A 246 -9.75 -41.88 -9.58
CA ASP A 246 -8.90 -42.23 -8.43
C ASP A 246 -8.64 -41.03 -7.51
N LYS A 247 -8.24 -39.89 -8.09
CA LYS A 247 -7.98 -38.67 -7.31
C LYS A 247 -9.25 -38.04 -6.75
N LEU A 248 -10.36 -38.17 -7.47
CA LEU A 248 -11.64 -37.65 -7.03
C LEU A 248 -12.15 -38.45 -5.80
N ASP A 249 -12.02 -39.78 -5.85
CA ASP A 249 -12.37 -40.67 -4.75
C ASP A 249 -11.50 -40.37 -3.52
N ASP A 250 -10.19 -40.20 -3.69
CA ASP A 250 -9.27 -39.83 -2.62
C ASP A 250 -9.67 -38.53 -1.91
N LEU A 251 -10.02 -37.48 -2.66
CA LEU A 251 -10.50 -36.22 -2.09
C LEU A 251 -11.84 -36.38 -1.37
N CYS A 252 -12.74 -37.22 -1.89
CA CYS A 252 -14.09 -37.39 -1.33
C CYS A 252 -14.15 -38.37 -0.14
N ASN A 253 -13.12 -39.19 0.08
CA ASN A 253 -13.10 -40.25 1.09
C ASN A 253 -13.38 -39.76 2.51
N ALA A 254 -12.96 -38.54 2.87
CA ALA A 254 -13.19 -37.97 4.18
C ALA A 254 -14.63 -37.44 4.40
N GLY A 255 -15.46 -37.41 3.35
CA GLY A 255 -16.82 -36.84 3.39
C GLY A 255 -16.88 -35.31 3.44
N VAL A 256 -15.73 -34.65 3.56
CA VAL A 256 -15.55 -33.20 3.51
C VAL A 256 -14.31 -32.88 2.70
N ILE A 257 -14.34 -31.76 1.99
CA ILE A 257 -13.23 -31.30 1.16
C ILE A 257 -12.59 -30.10 1.83
N VAL A 258 -11.31 -30.21 2.18
CA VAL A 258 -10.54 -29.12 2.78
C VAL A 258 -9.83 -28.33 1.67
N TRP A 259 -9.84 -27.00 1.77
CA TRP A 259 -9.22 -26.12 0.76
C TRP A 259 -7.76 -26.47 0.48
N SER A 260 -6.95 -26.72 1.52
CA SER A 260 -5.54 -27.04 1.38
C SER A 260 -5.32 -28.31 0.56
N GLU A 261 -6.08 -29.37 0.82
CA GLU A 261 -5.97 -30.66 0.14
C GLU A 261 -6.43 -30.57 -1.32
N PHE A 262 -7.58 -29.94 -1.56
CA PHE A 262 -8.08 -29.68 -2.90
C PHE A 262 -7.07 -28.86 -3.72
N TRP A 263 -6.54 -27.81 -3.12
CA TRP A 263 -5.54 -26.96 -3.76
C TRP A 263 -4.27 -27.75 -4.12
N GLN A 264 -3.76 -28.60 -3.22
CA GLN A 264 -2.63 -29.47 -3.52
C GLN A 264 -2.92 -30.43 -4.69
N ALA A 265 -4.12 -31.00 -4.75
CA ALA A 265 -4.52 -31.86 -5.86
C ALA A 265 -4.53 -31.10 -7.20
N LEU A 266 -4.97 -29.83 -7.20
CA LEU A 266 -4.95 -28.96 -8.39
C LEU A 266 -3.55 -28.65 -8.89
N LEU A 267 -2.60 -28.42 -7.99
CA LEU A 267 -1.19 -28.19 -8.36
C LEU A 267 -0.54 -29.40 -9.02
N GLN A 268 -1.14 -30.59 -8.88
CA GLN A 268 -0.68 -31.82 -9.52
C GLN A 268 -1.52 -32.20 -10.77
N LEU A 269 -2.56 -31.44 -11.09
CA LEU A 269 -3.48 -31.71 -12.20
C LEU A 269 -3.05 -30.92 -13.45
N ASP A 270 -3.06 -31.57 -14.62
CA ASP A 270 -2.68 -30.95 -15.88
C ASP A 270 -3.62 -29.80 -16.27
N LYS A 271 -3.06 -28.76 -16.90
CA LYS A 271 -3.83 -27.58 -17.36
C LYS A 271 -4.98 -27.92 -18.30
N ARG A 272 -4.84 -28.98 -19.11
CA ARG A 272 -5.90 -29.44 -20.03
C ARG A 272 -7.15 -29.93 -19.29
N ALA A 273 -7.00 -30.35 -18.05
CA ALA A 273 -8.07 -30.81 -17.18
C ALA A 273 -8.52 -29.72 -16.19
N GLY A 274 -8.12 -28.46 -16.41
CA GLY A 274 -8.43 -27.33 -15.55
C GLY A 274 -7.51 -27.17 -14.34
N GLY A 275 -6.46 -27.98 -14.22
CA GLY A 275 -5.47 -27.95 -13.14
C GLY A 275 -4.37 -26.91 -13.31
N MET A 276 -3.45 -26.85 -12.33
CA MET A 276 -2.39 -25.84 -12.25
C MET A 276 -0.98 -26.42 -12.19
N LYS A 277 -0.79 -27.65 -12.69
CA LYS A 277 0.52 -28.27 -12.73
C LYS A 277 1.53 -27.42 -13.48
N ASP A 278 2.57 -27.02 -12.76
CA ASP A 278 3.74 -26.33 -13.28
C ASP A 278 4.99 -27.22 -13.14
N PRO A 279 5.42 -27.90 -14.21
CA PRO A 279 6.63 -28.72 -14.19
C PRO A 279 7.92 -27.90 -14.06
N THR A 280 7.88 -26.58 -14.21
CA THR A 280 9.07 -25.70 -14.13
C THR A 280 9.31 -25.12 -12.73
N GLY A 281 8.29 -25.10 -11.86
CA GLY A 281 8.33 -24.45 -10.54
C GLY A 281 8.53 -22.93 -10.57
N LEU A 282 8.52 -22.33 -11.76
CA LEU A 282 8.77 -20.90 -12.00
C LEU A 282 7.50 -20.16 -12.42
N MET A 283 6.42 -20.86 -12.75
CA MET A 283 5.17 -20.22 -13.16
C MET A 283 4.54 -19.50 -11.98
N GLY A 284 4.20 -18.24 -12.21
CA GLY A 284 3.64 -17.35 -11.18
C GLY A 284 4.69 -16.64 -10.32
N LYS A 285 6.00 -16.93 -10.48
CA LYS A 285 7.06 -16.18 -9.82
C LYS A 285 7.11 -14.77 -10.41
N LYS A 286 6.88 -13.76 -9.58
CA LYS A 286 7.05 -12.36 -10.00
C LYS A 286 8.43 -11.89 -9.60
N GLN A 287 9.13 -11.26 -10.54
CA GLN A 287 10.36 -10.55 -10.24
C GLN A 287 10.27 -9.15 -10.82
N PHE A 288 10.47 -8.14 -9.97
CA PHE A 288 10.37 -6.76 -10.39
C PHE A 288 11.23 -5.86 -9.50
N THR A 289 11.46 -4.64 -9.98
CA THR A 289 12.13 -3.60 -9.21
C THR A 289 11.10 -2.63 -8.66
N ILE A 290 11.25 -2.30 -7.38
CA ILE A 290 10.58 -1.16 -6.74
C ILE A 290 11.61 -0.19 -6.19
N TYR A 291 11.19 1.04 -6.01
CA TYR A 291 11.99 2.14 -5.49
C TYR A 291 11.34 2.67 -4.23
N HIS A 292 12.15 2.97 -3.23
CA HIS A 292 11.72 3.53 -1.97
C HIS A 292 12.38 4.88 -1.73
N PHE A 293 11.58 5.93 -1.58
CA PHE A 293 12.04 7.24 -1.15
C PHE A 293 11.72 7.43 0.33
N ASN A 294 12.76 7.49 1.17
CA ASN A 294 12.59 7.55 2.61
C ASN A 294 12.13 8.92 3.12
N GLY A 295 12.32 10.02 2.38
CA GLY A 295 11.90 11.37 2.81
C GLY A 295 12.54 11.87 4.12
N ILE A 296 13.56 11.18 4.66
CA ILE A 296 14.17 11.54 5.95
C ILE A 296 15.16 12.70 5.73
N ALA A 297 14.73 13.91 6.10
CA ALA A 297 15.60 15.08 6.20
C ALA A 297 15.98 15.31 7.67
N LYS A 298 16.72 14.38 8.30
CA LYS A 298 17.25 14.57 9.67
C LYS A 298 18.75 14.29 9.71
N SER A 299 19.56 15.34 9.80
CA SER A 299 20.79 15.25 10.59
C SER A 299 20.36 14.99 12.03
N VAL A 300 20.76 13.88 12.63
CA VAL A 300 20.43 13.58 14.03
C VAL A 300 21.11 14.61 14.93
N LEU A 301 20.42 15.71 15.23
CA LEU A 301 20.79 16.68 16.25
C LEU A 301 19.58 16.81 17.17
N ASN A 302 19.53 15.94 18.18
CA ASN A 302 19.06 16.25 19.53
C ASN A 302 19.24 15.05 20.47
N GLY A 303 20.25 15.13 21.34
CA GLY A 303 20.01 15.03 22.78
C GLY A 303 20.03 13.66 23.47
N SER A 304 21.13 12.92 23.40
CA SER A 304 21.72 12.34 24.63
C SER A 304 23.23 12.24 24.45
N GLY A 305 23.94 12.70 25.48
CA GLY A 305 25.38 12.90 25.41
C GLY A 305 26.17 11.62 25.20
N ASN A 306 27.29 11.79 24.49
CA ASN A 306 28.57 11.17 24.79
C ASN A 306 28.66 9.64 24.62
N THR A 307 28.82 9.18 23.38
CA THR A 307 29.79 8.13 23.03
C THR A 307 30.31 8.38 21.61
N GLY A 308 31.63 8.35 21.42
CA GLY A 308 32.32 8.75 20.19
C GLY A 308 32.15 7.77 19.02
N GLY A 309 30.98 7.81 18.38
CA GLY A 309 30.72 7.20 17.08
C GLY A 309 30.01 8.21 16.19
N SER A 310 30.50 8.40 14.95
CA SER A 310 29.85 9.24 13.95
C SER A 310 28.40 8.78 13.74
N THR A 311 27.43 9.52 14.25
CA THR A 311 26.01 9.24 13.98
C THR A 311 25.77 9.39 12.48
N PRO A 312 25.26 8.36 11.79
CA PRO A 312 25.08 8.44 10.34
C PRO A 312 24.03 9.52 10.02
N ILE A 313 24.46 10.54 9.27
CA ILE A 313 23.58 11.59 8.77
C ILE A 313 22.63 10.93 7.76
N GLN A 314 21.37 10.70 8.14
CA GLN A 314 20.36 10.24 7.20
C GLN A 314 19.92 11.41 6.32
N ARG A 315 20.16 11.27 5.01
CA ARG A 315 19.67 12.20 3.98
C ARG A 315 18.52 11.56 3.21
N PRO A 316 17.64 12.38 2.59
CA PRO A 316 16.63 11.86 1.69
C PRO A 316 17.31 11.08 0.57
N ARG A 317 16.90 9.82 0.38
CA ARG A 317 17.50 8.92 -0.62
C ARG A 317 16.44 8.06 -1.27
N ILE A 318 16.75 7.62 -2.49
CA ILE A 318 15.99 6.60 -3.20
C ILE A 318 16.78 5.29 -3.11
N CYS A 319 16.17 4.26 -2.53
CA CYS A 319 16.69 2.90 -2.52
C CYS A 319 16.02 2.09 -3.62
N LYS A 320 16.80 1.30 -4.37
CA LYS A 320 16.30 0.35 -5.36
C LYS A 320 16.23 -1.03 -4.71
N LEU A 321 15.05 -1.64 -4.69
CA LEU A 321 14.82 -2.99 -4.20
C LEU A 321 14.46 -3.91 -5.37
N ASN A 322 15.12 -5.07 -5.43
CA ASN A 322 14.70 -6.18 -6.27
C ASN A 322 13.78 -7.08 -5.45
N VAL A 323 12.56 -7.26 -5.92
CA VAL A 323 11.52 -8.06 -5.28
C VAL A 323 11.36 -9.35 -6.06
N SER A 324 11.36 -10.47 -5.35
CA SER A 324 10.98 -11.77 -5.85
C SER A 324 9.80 -12.27 -5.04
N VAL A 325 8.65 -12.46 -5.69
CA VAL A 325 7.44 -13.00 -5.07
C VAL A 325 7.29 -14.44 -5.56
N PRO A 326 7.40 -15.44 -4.69
CA PRO A 326 7.13 -16.81 -5.08
C PRO A 326 5.63 -16.95 -5.42
N PRO A 327 5.26 -17.95 -6.23
CA PRO A 327 3.85 -18.23 -6.48
C PRO A 327 3.12 -18.51 -5.15
N ARG A 328 1.90 -17.98 -4.97
CA ARG A 328 1.14 -18.03 -3.71
C ARG A 328 1.02 -19.46 -3.15
N TRP A 329 0.98 -20.43 -4.06
CA TRP A 329 0.75 -21.86 -3.81
C TRP A 329 2.00 -22.71 -3.57
N THR A 330 3.21 -22.15 -3.64
CA THR A 330 4.43 -22.92 -3.31
C THR A 330 4.44 -23.26 -1.82
N GLN A 331 4.68 -24.52 -1.44
CA GLN A 331 4.79 -24.91 -0.02
C GLN A 331 5.99 -24.23 0.65
N ASP A 332 5.93 -24.04 1.98
CA ASP A 332 7.06 -23.50 2.76
C ASP A 332 8.26 -24.46 2.78
N GLU A 333 8.05 -25.77 2.65
CA GLU A 333 9.11 -26.79 2.57
C GLU A 333 9.98 -26.65 1.30
N TYR A 334 9.38 -26.28 0.17
CA TYR A 334 10.13 -26.10 -1.09
C TYR A 334 11.03 -24.86 -1.06
N LEU A 335 10.77 -23.88 -0.19
CA LEU A 335 11.66 -22.73 0.02
C LEU A 335 12.78 -23.07 1.00
N ALA A 336 12.54 -23.95 1.97
CA ALA A 336 13.56 -24.41 2.91
C ALA A 336 14.69 -25.16 2.20
N ASP A 337 14.41 -25.93 1.14
CA ASP A 337 15.45 -26.61 0.33
C ASP A 337 16.25 -25.65 -0.58
N VAL A 338 15.63 -24.56 -1.02
CA VAL A 338 16.32 -23.50 -1.78
C VAL A 338 17.21 -22.65 -0.88
N VAL A 339 16.87 -22.51 0.40
CA VAL A 339 17.72 -21.86 1.41
C VAL A 339 18.80 -22.84 1.94
N SER A 340 18.49 -24.13 2.08
CA SER A 340 19.40 -25.14 2.63
C SER A 340 20.49 -25.57 1.63
N SER A 341 20.22 -25.47 0.32
CA SER A 341 21.24 -25.67 -0.72
C SER A 341 22.31 -24.57 -0.77
N SER A 342 22.13 -23.48 -0.01
CA SER A 342 23.16 -22.45 0.21
C SER A 342 24.04 -22.69 1.46
N ALA A 343 23.79 -23.76 2.22
CA ALA A 343 24.43 -23.99 3.52
C ALA A 343 25.14 -25.36 3.71
N SER A 344 25.26 -26.23 2.69
CA SER A 344 25.98 -27.51 2.85
C SER A 344 27.05 -27.73 1.77
N GLY A 345 28.31 -27.69 2.21
CA GLY A 345 29.46 -28.05 1.39
C GLY A 345 29.82 -29.54 1.47
N SER A 346 30.10 -30.11 0.29
CA SER A 346 30.81 -31.38 -0.01
C SER A 346 29.97 -32.67 0.11
N LYS A 347 30.01 -33.68 -0.80
CA LYS A 347 30.96 -34.12 -1.85
C LYS A 347 30.22 -34.80 -3.03
N ASN A 348 30.80 -34.65 -4.22
CA ASN A 348 30.78 -35.46 -5.46
C ASN A 348 29.56 -36.35 -5.82
N ASP A 349 28.92 -36.06 -6.96
CA ASP A 349 29.04 -36.91 -8.16
C ASP A 349 28.57 -36.17 -9.43
N SER A 350 29.14 -36.61 -10.56
CA SER A 350 29.15 -35.94 -11.87
C SER A 350 27.82 -35.96 -12.63
N VAL A 351 27.20 -34.78 -12.82
CA VAL A 351 26.29 -34.50 -13.95
C VAL A 351 26.43 -33.02 -14.35
N LEU A 352 26.45 -32.76 -15.66
CA LEU A 352 26.63 -31.46 -16.33
C LEU A 352 25.89 -30.29 -15.63
N SER A 353 26.66 -29.46 -14.93
CA SER A 353 26.19 -28.24 -14.25
C SER A 353 26.01 -27.11 -15.28
N LEU A 354 24.76 -26.85 -15.66
CA LEU A 354 24.33 -25.51 -16.06
C LEU A 354 24.36 -24.65 -14.79
N ALA A 355 25.23 -23.64 -14.78
CA ALA A 355 25.42 -22.75 -13.63
C ALA A 355 24.06 -22.21 -13.10
N PRO A 356 23.77 -22.30 -11.79
CA PRO A 356 22.58 -21.68 -11.24
C PRO A 356 22.68 -20.15 -11.38
N PRO A 357 21.60 -19.45 -11.71
CA PRO A 357 21.60 -17.99 -11.69
C PRO A 357 21.89 -17.50 -10.27
N VAL A 358 22.79 -16.53 -10.16
CA VAL A 358 23.23 -15.88 -8.92
C VAL A 358 22.03 -15.53 -8.03
N GLN A 359 21.84 -16.27 -6.95
CA GLN A 359 20.80 -15.98 -5.95
C GLN A 359 21.31 -14.86 -5.03
N THR A 360 20.80 -13.65 -5.22
CA THR A 360 20.99 -12.54 -4.26
C THR A 360 20.33 -12.90 -2.92
N ALA A 361 21.11 -12.87 -1.83
CA ALA A 361 20.64 -13.16 -0.47
C ALA A 361 19.42 -12.29 -0.10
N CYS A 362 18.36 -12.93 0.42
CA CYS A 362 17.17 -12.25 0.91
C CYS A 362 17.54 -11.40 2.15
N GLN A 363 17.19 -10.11 2.13
CA GLN A 363 17.48 -9.17 3.21
C GLN A 363 16.17 -8.75 3.90
N HIS A 364 16.24 -8.44 5.21
CA HIS A 364 15.08 -8.02 6.00
C HIS A 364 15.19 -6.56 6.44
N ALA A 365 14.07 -5.86 6.40
CA ALA A 365 13.86 -4.51 6.93
C ALA A 365 12.35 -4.30 7.16
N PRO A 366 11.90 -3.40 8.05
CA PRO A 366 10.47 -3.15 8.28
C PRO A 366 9.68 -2.80 7.00
N LEU A 367 10.33 -2.15 6.02
CA LEU A 367 9.74 -1.91 4.71
C LEU A 367 9.33 -3.21 3.99
N VAL A 368 10.12 -4.27 4.13
CA VAL A 368 9.85 -5.58 3.52
C VAL A 368 8.57 -6.18 4.10
N ASP A 369 8.29 -5.94 5.38
CA ASP A 369 7.06 -6.40 6.01
C ASP A 369 5.83 -5.66 5.45
N CYS A 370 5.94 -4.36 5.17
CA CYS A 370 4.91 -3.63 4.42
C CYS A 370 4.74 -4.17 2.99
N ILE A 371 5.84 -4.47 2.28
CA ILE A 371 5.78 -5.03 0.91
C ILE A 371 5.05 -6.37 0.93
N ARG A 372 5.27 -7.19 1.96
CA ARG A 372 4.61 -8.50 2.13
C ARG A 372 3.10 -8.41 2.34
N THR A 373 2.57 -7.29 2.82
CA THR A 373 1.11 -7.13 2.94
C THR A 373 0.43 -6.93 1.58
N ARG A 374 1.18 -6.48 0.55
CA ARG A 374 0.72 -6.40 -0.84
C ARG A 374 1.10 -7.62 -1.68
N TRP A 375 2.32 -8.10 -1.52
CA TRP A 375 2.85 -9.28 -2.20
C TRP A 375 3.27 -10.32 -1.16
N PRO A 376 2.35 -11.22 -0.77
CA PRO A 376 2.64 -12.24 0.23
C PRO A 376 3.91 -12.99 -0.09
N ARG A 377 4.74 -13.24 0.93
CA ARG A 377 5.99 -14.01 0.83
C ARG A 377 7.07 -13.36 -0.05
N ALA A 378 6.93 -12.08 -0.39
CA ALA A 378 7.98 -11.34 -1.08
C ALA A 378 9.32 -11.43 -0.35
N ALA A 379 10.36 -11.75 -1.13
CA ALA A 379 11.76 -11.65 -0.77
C ALA A 379 12.34 -10.40 -1.44
N CYS A 380 13.04 -9.57 -0.67
CA CYS A 380 13.64 -8.33 -1.15
C CYS A 380 15.16 -8.37 -1.03
N SER A 381 15.84 -7.72 -1.97
CA SER A 381 17.27 -7.45 -1.88
C SER A 381 17.56 -6.04 -2.38
N TRP A 382 18.54 -5.38 -1.79
CA TRP A 382 19.02 -4.05 -2.18
C TRP A 382 20.54 -3.97 -2.06
N SER A 383 21.08 -2.89 -2.59
CA SER A 383 22.51 -2.55 -2.50
C SER A 383 22.68 -1.23 -1.77
N GLY A 384 23.68 -1.15 -0.89
CA GLY A 384 23.91 0.02 -0.04
C GLY A 384 23.09 0.00 1.24
N ASP A 385 22.70 1.18 1.70
CA ASP A 385 22.02 1.34 2.99
C ASP A 385 20.66 0.65 3.06
N VAL A 386 20.32 0.13 4.23
CA VAL A 386 19.01 -0.45 4.54
C VAL A 386 17.89 0.58 4.29
N PRO A 387 16.81 0.23 3.57
CA PRO A 387 15.66 1.12 3.42
C PRO A 387 14.99 1.35 4.78
N SER A 388 14.84 2.62 5.18
CA SER A 388 14.25 3.00 6.47
C SER A 388 12.89 3.66 6.28
N ILE A 389 11.88 3.14 6.96
CA ILE A 389 10.56 3.77 7.11
C ILE A 389 10.36 4.37 8.51
N VAL A 390 11.40 4.34 9.34
CA VAL A 390 11.45 4.82 10.71
C VAL A 390 12.48 5.93 10.83
#